data_AF-R5Z7E3-F1
#
_entry.id   AF-R5Z7E3-F1
#
_cell.length_a   1.000
_cell.length_b   1.000
_cell.length_c   1.000
_cell.angle_alpha   90.00
_cell.angle_beta   90.00
_cell.angle_gamma   90.00
#
_symmetry.space_group_name_H-M   'P 1'
#
loop_
_entity.id
_entity.type
_entity.pdbx_description
1 polymer ?
#
loop_
_entity_poly.entity_id
_entity_poly.type
_entity_poly.pdbx_seq_one_letter_code
_entity_poly.pdbx_strand_id
1 'polypeptide(L)'
;MINIGEVIETNEMIEKENLDVRTITLGISLLDCIDSDLDRLNENIYNKITTVAKDLVAVGESIENNYCIPIVNKRISVTPIALVGGAACKTSEDFATIAATLDRAAKAVGVNLIGGYSALVSKGMTKADELLIRSIPQALHNTERVCSSVNLASTKTGINMDAVRLMGEIILQTAEISKDNDSADCMKLVVFCNAPDDNPFMAGAFHGVTEADAVINVGVSGPGVVKTALEKVRGESFEVLCETIKKTAFKVTRVGQLVAQEASKKLGIPFGIIDLSLAPTPAIGDSVADILCECGLEYAGAPGTTAALAMLNDQVKKGGVMASSYVGGLSGAFIPVSEDQGMINAVEANAITLEKLEAMTCVCSVGLDMIAIPGDTKATTISGMIADEMALGMVNQKTTAARLIPAIGKGVGDKVEFGGLFGYAPVMPVNPYSCADFINRKGRIPAPIHSFKN
;
A
#
# COMPACT_ATOMS: atom_id res chain seq x y z
N MET A 1 0.26 1.67 -32.62
CA MET A 1 1.65 1.68 -33.12
C MET A 1 2.38 2.75 -32.33
N ILE A 2 3.44 2.40 -31.61
CA ILE A 2 4.26 3.34 -30.83
C ILE A 2 5.14 4.10 -31.83
N ASN A 3 5.17 5.43 -31.77
CA ASN A 3 5.99 6.26 -32.66
C ASN A 3 7.46 6.28 -32.17
N ILE A 4 8.44 6.37 -33.07
CA ILE A 4 9.87 6.52 -32.72
C ILE A 4 10.10 7.68 -31.74
N GLY A 5 9.36 8.79 -31.90
CA GLY A 5 9.41 9.91 -30.95
C GLY A 5 8.97 9.53 -29.53
N GLU A 6 7.94 8.69 -29.39
CA GLU A 6 7.48 8.20 -28.08
C GLU A 6 8.51 7.25 -27.44
N VAL A 7 9.22 6.46 -28.24
CA VAL A 7 10.29 5.56 -27.75
C VAL A 7 11.46 6.38 -27.22
N ILE A 8 11.92 7.39 -27.96
CA ILE A 8 13.04 8.25 -27.53
C ILE A 8 12.66 8.99 -26.25
N GLU A 9 11.46 9.57 -26.20
CA GLU A 9 10.98 10.28 -25.02
C GLU A 9 10.84 9.35 -23.81
N THR A 10 10.33 8.12 -24.00
CA THR A 10 10.25 7.11 -22.93
C THR A 10 11.63 6.75 -22.39
N ASN A 11 12.62 6.58 -23.26
CA ASN A 11 14.00 6.32 -22.84
C ASN A 11 14.59 7.49 -22.03
N GLU A 12 14.30 8.74 -22.42
CA GLU A 12 14.74 9.90 -21.62
C GLU A 12 14.11 9.91 -20.23
N MET A 13 12.81 9.57 -20.11
CA MET A 13 12.13 9.46 -18.82
C MET A 13 12.76 8.38 -17.93
N ILE A 14 13.19 7.26 -18.50
CA ILE A 14 13.83 6.16 -17.76
C ILE A 14 15.24 6.57 -17.30
N GLU A 15 16.07 7.07 -18.22
CA GLU A 15 17.49 7.34 -17.91
C GLU A 15 17.69 8.60 -17.06
N LYS A 16 16.86 9.64 -17.25
CA LYS A 16 17.09 10.97 -16.65
C LYS A 16 16.07 11.35 -15.59
N GLU A 17 14.88 10.74 -15.60
CA GLU A 17 13.75 11.16 -14.77
C GLU A 17 13.25 10.05 -13.82
N ASN A 18 14.01 8.95 -13.69
CA ASN A 18 13.72 7.81 -12.81
C ASN A 18 12.35 7.16 -13.06
N LEU A 19 11.91 7.04 -14.32
CA LEU A 19 10.73 6.26 -14.66
C LEU A 19 10.98 4.77 -14.43
N ASP A 20 10.13 4.13 -13.61
CA ASP A 20 10.18 2.69 -13.36
C ASP A 20 8.82 2.02 -13.33
N VAL A 21 8.85 0.69 -13.46
CA VAL A 21 7.73 -0.16 -13.07
C VAL A 21 8.01 -0.64 -11.65
N ARG A 22 7.32 -0.04 -10.69
CA ARG A 22 7.46 -0.36 -9.26
C ARG A 22 7.18 -1.82 -8.96
N THR A 23 6.20 -2.43 -9.64
CA THR A 23 5.88 -3.85 -9.43
C THR A 23 5.17 -4.51 -10.60
N ILE A 24 5.49 -5.79 -10.82
CA ILE A 24 4.56 -6.77 -11.39
C ILE A 24 4.06 -7.64 -10.25
N THR A 25 2.76 -7.63 -10.00
CA THR A 25 2.11 -8.43 -8.95
C THR A 25 1.22 -9.49 -9.59
N LEU A 26 1.50 -10.75 -9.29
CA LEU A 26 0.67 -11.89 -9.67
C LEU A 26 -0.33 -12.19 -8.55
N GLY A 27 -1.62 -11.96 -8.82
CA GLY A 27 -2.71 -12.40 -7.96
C GLY A 27 -3.01 -13.88 -8.20
N ILE A 28 -3.15 -14.67 -7.14
CA ILE A 28 -3.42 -16.12 -7.20
C ILE A 28 -4.59 -16.47 -6.27
N SER A 29 -5.63 -17.09 -6.82
CA SER A 29 -6.70 -17.67 -6.03
C SER A 29 -6.22 -18.92 -5.30
N LEU A 30 -6.54 -19.03 -4.01
CA LEU A 30 -6.25 -20.20 -3.19
C LEU A 30 -7.53 -20.93 -2.75
N LEU A 31 -8.68 -20.58 -3.32
CA LEU A 31 -9.97 -21.20 -2.94
C LEU A 31 -10.01 -22.69 -3.28
N ASP A 32 -9.32 -23.13 -4.33
CA ASP A 32 -9.17 -24.54 -4.71
C ASP A 32 -8.16 -25.31 -3.83
N CYS A 33 -7.41 -24.61 -2.98
CA CYS A 33 -6.44 -25.21 -2.06
C CYS A 33 -7.06 -25.62 -0.72
N ILE A 34 -8.30 -25.18 -0.43
CA ILE A 34 -8.98 -25.40 0.85
C ILE A 34 -9.11 -26.89 1.15
N ASP A 35 -8.57 -27.31 2.29
CA ASP A 35 -8.74 -28.64 2.86
C ASP A 35 -9.05 -28.49 4.37
N SER A 36 -9.70 -29.50 4.95
CA SER A 36 -9.93 -29.58 6.39
C SER A 36 -8.70 -30.00 7.19
N ASP A 37 -7.74 -30.64 6.53
CA ASP A 37 -6.45 -31.03 7.08
C ASP A 37 -5.40 -29.92 6.84
N LEU A 38 -4.75 -29.47 7.91
CA LEU A 38 -3.82 -28.32 7.86
C LEU A 38 -2.56 -28.62 7.03
N ASP A 39 -2.05 -29.85 7.08
CA ASP A 39 -0.85 -30.23 6.34
C ASP A 39 -1.13 -30.27 4.84
N ARG A 40 -2.27 -30.87 4.45
CA ARG A 40 -2.74 -30.85 3.05
C ARG A 40 -3.02 -29.45 2.55
N LEU A 41 -3.66 -28.60 3.37
CA LEU A 41 -3.88 -27.20 3.02
C LEU A 41 -2.56 -26.49 2.72
N ASN A 42 -1.56 -26.63 3.59
CA ASN A 42 -0.24 -26.06 3.40
C ASN A 42 0.46 -26.60 2.14
N GLU A 43 0.37 -27.91 1.88
CA GLU A 43 0.91 -28.52 0.66
C GLU A 43 0.24 -27.96 -0.61
N ASN A 44 -1.09 -27.86 -0.63
CA ASN A 44 -1.85 -27.32 -1.75
C ASN A 44 -1.46 -25.88 -2.05
N ILE A 45 -1.41 -25.03 -1.02
CA ILE A 45 -1.01 -23.61 -1.15
C ILE A 45 0.40 -23.50 -1.74
N TYR A 46 1.37 -24.23 -1.17
CA TYR A 46 2.75 -24.22 -1.65
C TYR A 46 2.81 -24.62 -3.13
N ASN A 47 2.23 -25.76 -3.47
CA ASN A 47 2.26 -26.32 -4.82
C ASN A 47 1.59 -25.39 -5.84
N LYS A 48 0.42 -24.82 -5.52
CA LYS A 48 -0.29 -23.87 -6.39
C LYS A 48 0.57 -22.64 -6.67
N ILE A 49 1.09 -21.98 -5.62
CA ILE A 49 1.90 -20.77 -5.78
C ILE A 49 3.17 -21.07 -6.58
N THR A 50 3.91 -22.12 -6.23
CA THR A 50 5.17 -22.45 -6.93
C THR A 50 4.95 -22.89 -8.37
N THR A 51 3.78 -23.42 -8.71
CA THR A 51 3.44 -23.82 -10.08
C THR A 51 3.05 -22.63 -10.93
N VAL A 52 2.14 -21.79 -10.42
CA VAL A 52 1.59 -20.65 -11.19
C VAL A 52 2.63 -19.53 -11.34
N ALA A 53 3.45 -19.29 -10.30
CA ALA A 53 4.42 -18.19 -10.30
C ALA A 53 5.84 -18.59 -10.75
N LYS A 54 6.05 -19.83 -11.22
CA LYS A 54 7.39 -20.40 -11.51
C LYS A 54 8.26 -19.52 -12.43
N ASP A 55 7.65 -18.87 -13.41
CA ASP A 55 8.34 -18.08 -14.45
C ASP A 55 8.23 -16.56 -14.21
N LEU A 56 7.57 -16.12 -13.12
CA LEU A 56 7.25 -14.70 -12.90
C LEU A 56 8.50 -13.81 -12.88
N VAL A 57 9.53 -14.20 -12.13
CA VAL A 57 10.77 -13.42 -12.02
C VAL A 57 11.54 -13.41 -13.34
N ALA A 58 11.72 -14.58 -13.95
CA ALA A 58 12.42 -14.71 -15.23
C ALA A 58 11.73 -13.93 -16.36
N VAL A 59 10.40 -13.92 -16.40
CA VAL A 59 9.63 -13.09 -17.35
C VAL A 59 9.81 -11.62 -17.04
N GLY A 60 9.75 -11.21 -15.77
CA GLY A 60 10.00 -9.82 -15.37
C GLY A 60 11.38 -9.33 -15.82
N GLU A 61 12.44 -10.09 -15.55
CA GLU A 61 13.81 -9.78 -15.99
C GLU A 61 13.93 -9.79 -17.52
N SER A 62 13.23 -10.69 -18.22
CA SER A 62 13.20 -10.68 -19.68
C SER A 62 12.56 -9.40 -20.24
N ILE A 63 11.50 -8.89 -19.63
CA ILE A 63 10.84 -7.65 -20.07
C ILE A 63 11.75 -6.46 -19.79
N GLU A 64 12.35 -6.40 -18.61
CA GLU A 64 13.31 -5.37 -18.21
C GLU A 64 14.46 -5.26 -19.22
N ASN A 65 15.06 -6.39 -19.62
CA ASN A 65 16.13 -6.42 -20.61
C ASN A 65 15.67 -6.06 -22.04
N ASN A 66 14.47 -6.49 -22.44
CA ASN A 66 13.99 -6.28 -23.82
C ASN A 66 13.53 -4.83 -24.07
N TYR A 67 13.01 -4.17 -23.04
CA TYR A 67 12.44 -2.83 -23.16
C TYR A 67 13.26 -1.75 -22.46
N CYS A 68 14.35 -2.13 -21.77
CA CYS A 68 15.19 -1.24 -20.97
C CYS A 68 14.39 -0.45 -19.92
N ILE A 69 13.30 -1.02 -19.39
CA ILE A 69 12.48 -0.41 -18.34
C ILE A 69 12.76 -1.16 -17.03
N PRO A 70 13.27 -0.48 -15.99
CA PRO A 70 13.54 -1.14 -14.72
C PRO A 70 12.26 -1.65 -14.06
N ILE A 71 12.27 -2.89 -13.59
CA ILE A 71 11.15 -3.50 -12.87
C ILE A 71 11.59 -3.80 -11.43
N VAL A 72 11.27 -2.88 -10.53
CA VAL A 72 11.83 -2.86 -9.16
C VAL A 72 11.42 -4.10 -8.37
N ASN A 73 10.14 -4.50 -8.44
CA ASN A 73 9.64 -5.64 -7.68
C ASN A 73 8.84 -6.62 -8.54
N LYS A 74 8.93 -7.89 -8.15
CA LYS A 74 8.06 -8.98 -8.61
C LYS A 74 7.40 -9.55 -7.36
N ARG A 75 6.07 -9.52 -7.29
CA ARG A 75 5.29 -9.77 -6.07
C ARG A 75 4.16 -10.76 -6.32
N ILE A 76 3.64 -11.33 -5.25
CA ILE A 76 2.44 -12.16 -5.27
C ILE A 76 1.40 -11.58 -4.33
N SER A 77 0.12 -11.64 -4.71
CA SER A 77 -0.99 -11.49 -3.77
C SER A 77 -1.85 -12.76 -3.80
N VAL A 78 -2.36 -13.17 -2.66
CA VAL A 78 -3.20 -14.37 -2.55
C VAL A 78 -4.55 -14.07 -1.93
N THR A 79 -5.50 -14.99 -2.09
CA THR A 79 -6.81 -14.92 -1.41
C THR A 79 -6.62 -14.68 0.08
N PRO A 80 -7.41 -13.78 0.72
CA PRO A 80 -7.34 -13.54 2.15
C PRO A 80 -7.29 -14.85 2.95
N ILE A 81 -6.18 -15.09 3.64
CA ILE A 81 -5.91 -16.36 4.32
C ILE A 81 -6.97 -16.68 5.38
N ALA A 82 -7.70 -15.69 5.92
CA ALA A 82 -8.80 -15.95 6.86
C ALA A 82 -9.90 -16.82 6.23
N LEU A 83 -10.14 -16.67 4.92
CA LEU A 83 -11.10 -17.48 4.17
C LEU A 83 -10.55 -18.87 3.86
N VAL A 84 -9.28 -18.95 3.49
CA VAL A 84 -8.60 -20.18 3.06
C VAL A 84 -8.34 -21.11 4.26
N GLY A 85 -7.83 -20.55 5.35
CA GLY A 85 -7.51 -21.28 6.58
C GLY A 85 -8.71 -21.61 7.46
N GLY A 86 -9.89 -21.02 7.21
CA GLY A 86 -11.07 -21.15 8.08
C GLY A 86 -11.59 -22.59 8.25
N ALA A 87 -11.33 -23.48 7.29
CA ALA A 87 -11.70 -24.89 7.39
C ALA A 87 -10.77 -25.70 8.31
N ALA A 88 -9.45 -25.51 8.18
CA ALA A 88 -8.43 -26.28 8.89
C ALA A 88 -8.02 -25.67 10.24
N CYS A 89 -7.78 -24.36 10.30
CA CYS A 89 -7.18 -23.70 11.46
C CYS A 89 -8.15 -23.66 12.66
N LYS A 90 -7.65 -24.05 13.84
CA LYS A 90 -8.38 -24.01 15.12
C LYS A 90 -7.70 -23.07 16.13
N THR A 91 -6.43 -22.72 15.90
CA THR A 91 -5.62 -21.84 16.74
C THR A 91 -4.96 -20.72 15.91
N SER A 92 -4.35 -19.75 16.58
CA SER A 92 -3.59 -18.69 15.90
C SER A 92 -2.26 -19.24 15.36
N GLU A 93 -1.68 -20.21 16.04
CA GLU A 93 -0.47 -20.92 15.64
C GLU A 93 -0.68 -21.67 14.32
N ASP A 94 -1.86 -22.26 14.10
CA ASP A 94 -2.21 -22.91 12.83
C ASP A 94 -2.12 -21.92 11.65
N PHE A 95 -2.66 -20.71 11.82
CA PHE A 95 -2.56 -19.66 10.80
C PHE A 95 -1.11 -19.22 10.57
N ALA A 96 -0.28 -19.15 11.61
CA ALA A 96 1.14 -18.84 11.48
C ALA A 96 1.89 -19.91 10.65
N THR A 97 1.45 -21.18 10.65
CA THR A 97 2.01 -22.20 9.73
C THR A 97 1.73 -21.89 8.27
N ILE A 98 0.56 -21.32 7.95
CA ILE A 98 0.22 -20.88 6.59
C ILE A 98 1.12 -19.71 6.18
N ALA A 99 1.39 -18.76 7.08
CA ALA A 99 2.36 -17.69 6.81
C ALA A 99 3.74 -18.26 6.47
N ALA A 100 4.24 -19.23 7.25
CA ALA A 100 5.51 -19.89 6.95
C ALA A 100 5.49 -20.60 5.58
N THR A 101 4.36 -21.19 5.18
CA THR A 101 4.18 -21.79 3.85
C THR A 101 4.21 -20.75 2.74
N LEU A 102 3.55 -19.60 2.91
CA LEU A 102 3.60 -18.48 1.96
C LEU A 102 5.03 -17.96 1.81
N ASP A 103 5.77 -17.80 2.91
CA ASP A 103 7.17 -17.36 2.89
C ASP A 103 8.07 -18.35 2.14
N ARG A 104 7.92 -19.65 2.41
CA ARG A 104 8.64 -20.71 1.67
C ARG A 104 8.34 -20.68 0.18
N ALA A 105 7.06 -20.53 -0.20
CA ALA A 105 6.65 -20.47 -1.59
C ALA A 105 7.23 -19.22 -2.28
N ALA A 106 7.14 -18.05 -1.63
CA ALA A 106 7.70 -16.80 -2.13
C ALA A 106 9.23 -16.86 -2.31
N LYS A 107 9.93 -17.50 -1.37
CA LYS A 107 11.37 -17.78 -1.47
C LYS A 107 11.70 -18.70 -2.64
N ALA A 108 10.94 -19.77 -2.82
CA ALA A 108 11.16 -20.74 -3.90
C ALA A 108 11.00 -20.13 -5.30
N VAL A 109 10.05 -19.21 -5.50
CA VAL A 109 9.85 -18.54 -6.80
C VAL A 109 10.62 -17.22 -6.96
N GLY A 110 11.37 -16.80 -5.93
CA GLY A 110 12.24 -15.63 -6.00
C GLY A 110 11.55 -14.26 -5.93
N VAL A 111 10.27 -14.19 -5.53
CA VAL A 111 9.53 -12.90 -5.46
C VAL A 111 9.89 -12.10 -4.21
N ASN A 112 9.80 -10.77 -4.27
CA ASN A 112 10.21 -9.89 -3.18
C ASN A 112 9.28 -10.01 -1.96
N LEU A 113 7.97 -9.97 -2.18
CA LEU A 113 6.94 -9.97 -1.14
C LEU A 113 5.71 -10.75 -1.59
N ILE A 114 5.00 -11.33 -0.62
CA ILE A 114 3.72 -12.00 -0.79
C ILE A 114 2.67 -11.40 0.17
N GLY A 115 1.63 -10.79 -0.39
CA GLY A 115 0.49 -10.25 0.35
C GLY A 115 -0.69 -11.22 0.32
N GLY A 116 -1.67 -10.99 1.20
CA GLY A 116 -2.88 -11.81 1.30
C GLY A 116 -3.02 -12.52 2.63
N TYR A 117 -2.06 -12.37 3.56
CA TYR A 117 -2.22 -12.76 4.95
C TYR A 117 -3.21 -11.82 5.65
N SER A 118 -4.47 -11.91 5.25
CA SER A 118 -5.44 -10.85 5.37
C SER A 118 -6.79 -11.34 5.88
N ALA A 119 -7.54 -10.42 6.50
CA ALA A 119 -8.92 -10.62 6.91
C ALA A 119 -9.80 -9.42 6.50
N LEU A 120 -11.05 -9.70 6.12
CA LEU A 120 -12.02 -8.70 5.67
C LEU A 120 -13.18 -8.62 6.67
N VAL A 121 -13.05 -7.74 7.67
CA VAL A 121 -13.87 -7.77 8.90
C VAL A 121 -14.73 -6.54 9.11
N SER A 122 -15.04 -5.82 8.02
CA SER A 122 -15.75 -4.53 8.06
C SER A 122 -17.19 -4.58 8.56
N LYS A 123 -17.81 -5.77 8.66
CA LYS A 123 -19.16 -5.98 9.19
C LYS A 123 -19.21 -6.78 10.50
N GLY A 124 -18.09 -7.37 10.91
CA GLY A 124 -17.95 -8.29 12.03
C GLY A 124 -16.78 -9.23 11.82
N MET A 125 -16.37 -9.95 12.87
CA MET A 125 -15.31 -10.96 12.80
C MET A 125 -15.91 -12.35 13.03
N THR A 126 -15.59 -13.30 12.16
CA THR A 126 -15.77 -14.73 12.45
C THR A 126 -14.66 -15.22 13.38
N LYS A 127 -14.76 -16.47 13.85
CA LYS A 127 -13.69 -17.05 14.67
C LYS A 127 -12.38 -17.19 13.90
N ALA A 128 -12.46 -17.56 12.62
CA ALA A 128 -11.28 -17.67 11.75
C ALA A 128 -10.59 -16.30 11.57
N ASP A 129 -11.37 -15.24 11.35
CA ASP A 129 -10.83 -13.88 11.23
C ASP A 129 -10.09 -13.46 12.50
N GLU A 130 -10.68 -13.70 13.68
CA GLU A 130 -10.05 -13.35 14.95
C GLU A 130 -8.74 -14.13 15.17
N LEU A 131 -8.73 -15.43 14.86
CA LEU A 131 -7.54 -16.27 15.00
C LEU A 131 -6.42 -15.83 14.05
N LEU A 132 -6.75 -15.48 12.79
CA LEU A 132 -5.78 -14.93 11.85
C LEU A 132 -5.24 -13.60 12.36
N ILE A 133 -6.09 -12.66 12.76
CA ILE A 133 -5.64 -11.35 13.26
C ILE A 133 -4.69 -11.50 14.45
N ARG A 134 -5.01 -12.41 15.38
CA ARG A 134 -4.16 -12.69 16.56
C ARG A 134 -2.84 -13.36 16.23
N SER A 135 -2.75 -14.06 15.10
CA SER A 135 -1.51 -14.69 14.65
C SER A 135 -0.53 -13.72 13.97
N ILE A 136 -0.98 -12.52 13.58
CA ILE A 136 -0.18 -11.56 12.81
C ILE A 136 1.18 -11.26 13.45
N PRO A 137 1.33 -10.96 14.75
CA PRO A 137 2.62 -10.62 15.32
C PRO A 137 3.64 -11.75 15.15
N GLN A 138 3.24 -12.99 15.43
CA GLN A 138 4.09 -14.17 15.28
C GLN A 138 4.36 -14.49 13.80
N ALA A 139 3.33 -14.41 12.95
CA ALA A 139 3.44 -14.71 11.53
C ALA A 139 4.43 -13.76 10.85
N LEU A 140 4.32 -12.45 11.09
CA LEU A 140 5.21 -11.45 10.50
C LEU A 140 6.63 -11.56 11.06
N HIS A 141 6.79 -11.85 12.35
CA HIS A 141 8.11 -12.00 12.95
C HIS A 141 8.89 -13.22 12.42
N ASN A 142 8.19 -14.34 12.22
CA ASN A 142 8.80 -15.59 11.78
C ASN A 142 8.94 -15.70 10.25
N THR A 143 8.53 -14.67 9.50
CA THR A 143 8.58 -14.67 8.04
C THR A 143 9.24 -13.40 7.52
N GLU A 144 9.86 -13.52 6.35
CA GLU A 144 10.64 -12.43 5.77
C GLU A 144 9.82 -11.67 4.72
N ARG A 145 9.07 -12.41 3.89
CA ARG A 145 8.43 -11.88 2.68
C ARG A 145 6.92 -11.70 2.81
N VAL A 146 6.30 -12.20 3.87
CA VAL A 146 4.84 -12.16 4.04
C VAL A 146 4.42 -10.77 4.51
N CYS A 147 3.38 -10.25 3.86
CA CYS A 147 2.70 -9.02 4.24
C CYS A 147 1.26 -9.34 4.67
N SER A 148 0.79 -8.59 5.67
CA SER A 148 -0.55 -8.73 6.24
C SER A 148 -1.36 -7.46 6.10
N SER A 149 -2.65 -7.63 5.81
CA SER A 149 -3.59 -6.52 5.75
C SER A 149 -4.95 -6.85 6.34
N VAL A 150 -5.58 -5.90 7.02
CA VAL A 150 -6.91 -6.12 7.62
C VAL A 150 -7.86 -5.01 7.24
N ASN A 151 -8.95 -5.35 6.53
CA ASN A 151 -9.97 -4.37 6.17
C ASN A 151 -11.03 -4.26 7.28
N LEU A 152 -11.00 -3.16 8.03
CA LEU A 152 -11.79 -2.92 9.24
C LEU A 152 -13.09 -2.16 8.98
N ALA A 153 -13.17 -1.48 7.84
CA ALA A 153 -14.28 -0.59 7.53
C ALA A 153 -14.65 -0.62 6.06
N SER A 154 -15.88 -0.21 5.77
CA SER A 154 -16.28 0.15 4.42
C SER A 154 -17.34 1.24 4.46
N THR A 155 -17.45 2.01 3.39
CA THR A 155 -18.54 2.96 3.18
C THR A 155 -19.92 2.32 3.36
N LYS A 156 -20.07 1.09 2.87
CA LYS A 156 -21.35 0.36 2.86
C LYS A 156 -21.73 -0.19 4.24
N THR A 157 -20.74 -0.48 5.08
CA THR A 157 -20.96 -1.13 6.39
C THR A 157 -20.59 -0.22 7.56
N GLY A 158 -19.92 0.90 7.37
CA GLY A 158 -19.33 1.63 8.46
C GLY A 158 -18.07 0.98 9.01
N ILE A 159 -17.77 1.17 10.29
CA ILE A 159 -16.49 0.79 10.92
C ILE A 159 -16.72 -0.25 12.01
N ASN A 160 -16.04 -1.40 11.92
CA ASN A 160 -16.03 -2.39 12.98
C ASN A 160 -15.07 -1.97 14.10
N MET A 161 -15.59 -1.33 15.15
CA MET A 161 -14.78 -0.81 16.25
C MET A 161 -14.19 -1.91 17.14
N ASP A 162 -14.81 -3.09 17.18
CA ASP A 162 -14.22 -4.25 17.87
C ASP A 162 -12.92 -4.70 17.18
N ALA A 163 -12.90 -4.70 15.85
CA ALA A 163 -11.70 -5.01 15.07
C ALA A 163 -10.66 -3.89 15.14
N VAL A 164 -11.08 -2.61 15.13
CA VAL A 164 -10.18 -1.46 15.33
C VAL A 164 -9.46 -1.52 16.68
N ARG A 165 -10.19 -1.86 17.75
CA ARG A 165 -9.61 -2.05 19.09
C ARG A 165 -8.59 -3.19 19.08
N LEU A 166 -8.95 -4.35 18.51
CA LEU A 166 -8.04 -5.49 18.40
C LEU A 166 -6.78 -5.12 17.61
N MET A 167 -6.91 -4.40 16.49
CA MET A 167 -5.76 -4.02 15.67
C MET A 167 -4.79 -3.06 16.38
N GLY A 168 -5.27 -2.18 17.26
CA GLY A 168 -4.37 -1.36 18.07
C GLY A 168 -3.50 -2.20 19.02
N GLU A 169 -4.07 -3.27 19.59
CA GLU A 169 -3.33 -4.26 20.40
C GLU A 169 -2.33 -5.05 19.53
N ILE A 170 -2.76 -5.52 18.35
CA ILE A 170 -1.92 -6.31 17.43
C ILE A 170 -0.74 -5.51 16.87
N ILE A 171 -0.94 -4.24 16.50
CA ILE A 171 0.15 -3.38 16.02
C ILE A 171 1.18 -3.17 17.14
N LEU A 172 0.72 -2.91 18.38
CA LEU A 172 1.64 -2.76 19.51
C LEU A 172 2.42 -4.06 19.78
N GLN A 173 1.76 -5.22 19.77
CA GLN A 173 2.42 -6.53 19.92
C GLN A 173 3.43 -6.80 18.80
N THR A 174 3.10 -6.42 17.57
CA THR A 174 3.99 -6.56 16.40
C THR A 174 5.23 -5.65 16.53
N ALA A 175 5.06 -4.47 17.12
CA ALA A 175 6.17 -3.59 17.44
C ALA A 175 7.06 -4.15 18.57
N GLU A 176 6.43 -4.65 19.63
CA GLU A 176 7.13 -5.21 20.80
C GLU A 176 7.97 -6.44 20.47
N ILE A 177 7.46 -7.37 19.63
CA ILE A 177 8.20 -8.58 19.23
C ILE A 177 9.41 -8.24 18.35
N SER A 178 9.37 -7.12 17.62
CA SER A 178 10.43 -6.66 16.72
C SER A 178 11.20 -5.44 17.21
N LYS A 179 11.10 -5.14 18.52
CA LYS A 179 11.74 -3.97 19.16
C LYS A 179 13.25 -3.89 18.93
N ASP A 180 13.92 -5.04 18.86
CA ASP A 180 15.37 -5.12 18.69
C ASP A 180 15.81 -4.80 17.25
N ASN A 181 14.84 -4.67 16.33
CA ASN A 181 15.02 -4.25 14.95
C ASN A 181 14.09 -3.07 14.63
N ASP A 182 14.06 -2.06 15.51
CA ASP A 182 13.31 -0.82 15.30
C ASP A 182 11.81 -1.00 14.99
N SER A 183 11.20 -2.07 15.53
CA SER A 183 9.79 -2.41 15.30
C SER A 183 9.47 -2.67 13.82
N ALA A 184 10.46 -3.15 13.06
CA ALA A 184 10.42 -3.35 11.61
C ALA A 184 9.27 -4.23 11.11
N ASP A 185 8.76 -5.18 11.91
CA ASP A 185 7.69 -6.06 11.45
C ASP A 185 6.37 -5.30 11.19
N CYS A 186 6.18 -4.13 11.82
CA CYS A 186 5.04 -3.25 11.56
C CYS A 186 5.02 -2.71 10.12
N MET A 187 6.16 -2.69 9.42
CA MET A 187 6.21 -2.28 8.00
C MET A 187 5.43 -3.25 7.10
N LYS A 188 5.31 -4.51 7.52
CA LYS A 188 4.61 -5.58 6.79
C LYS A 188 3.12 -5.66 7.17
N LEU A 189 2.59 -4.72 7.97
CA LEU A 189 1.21 -4.73 8.45
C LEU A 189 0.50 -3.42 8.08
N VAL A 190 -0.68 -3.51 7.48
CA VAL A 190 -1.51 -2.33 7.19
C VAL A 190 -2.99 -2.60 7.48
N VAL A 191 -3.69 -1.62 8.02
CA VAL A 191 -5.16 -1.69 8.19
C VAL A 191 -5.86 -0.83 7.17
N PHE A 192 -7.03 -1.24 6.69
CA PHE A 192 -7.76 -0.56 5.62
C PHE A 192 -9.22 -0.25 5.94
N CYS A 193 -9.70 0.80 5.29
CA CYS A 193 -11.11 1.01 4.97
C CYS A 193 -11.27 0.95 3.44
N ASN A 194 -12.34 0.31 2.95
CA ASN A 194 -12.63 0.16 1.52
C ASN A 194 -11.43 -0.41 0.72
N ALA A 195 -10.77 -1.44 1.23
CA ALA A 195 -9.69 -2.10 0.49
C ALA A 195 -10.20 -2.64 -0.88
N PRO A 196 -9.50 -2.36 -1.99
CA PRO A 196 -9.82 -2.92 -3.29
C PRO A 196 -9.40 -4.39 -3.40
N ASP A 197 -10.13 -5.15 -4.22
CA ASP A 197 -9.92 -6.59 -4.43
C ASP A 197 -8.68 -6.92 -5.28
N ASP A 198 -8.14 -5.93 -6.01
CA ASP A 198 -7.10 -6.08 -7.03
C ASP A 198 -5.83 -5.25 -6.74
N ASN A 199 -5.65 -4.83 -5.48
CA ASN A 199 -4.60 -3.89 -5.08
C ASN A 199 -3.18 -4.48 -5.18
N PRO A 200 -2.24 -3.91 -5.97
CA PRO A 200 -0.84 -4.36 -6.01
C PRO A 200 0.06 -3.72 -4.93
N PHE A 201 -0.45 -2.78 -4.13
CA PHE A 201 0.30 -2.10 -3.06
C PHE A 201 0.66 -3.03 -1.91
N MET A 202 1.94 -3.16 -1.58
CA MET A 202 2.40 -3.85 -0.37
C MET A 202 2.61 -2.86 0.78
N ALA A 203 2.33 -3.22 2.03
CA ALA A 203 1.92 -4.53 2.57
C ALA A 203 0.43 -4.91 2.34
N GLY A 204 -0.32 -4.07 1.63
CA GLY A 204 -1.77 -4.16 1.59
C GLY A 204 -2.42 -5.19 0.68
N ALA A 205 -1.67 -5.72 -0.28
CA ALA A 205 -2.21 -6.48 -1.39
C ALA A 205 -2.84 -7.80 -0.92
N PHE A 206 -3.98 -8.13 -1.51
CA PHE A 206 -4.58 -9.47 -1.48
C PHE A 206 -5.25 -9.71 -2.83
N HIS A 207 -5.55 -10.96 -3.13
CA HIS A 207 -6.28 -11.36 -4.35
C HIS A 207 -7.74 -11.60 -4.01
N GLY A 208 -8.61 -10.66 -4.38
CA GLY A 208 -10.03 -10.70 -4.01
C GLY A 208 -10.76 -11.93 -4.55
N VAL A 209 -11.82 -12.34 -3.85
CA VAL A 209 -12.62 -13.52 -4.24
C VAL A 209 -13.45 -13.30 -5.52
N THR A 210 -13.51 -12.07 -6.00
CA THR A 210 -14.21 -11.66 -7.23
C THR A 210 -13.31 -11.73 -8.47
N GLU A 211 -12.01 -11.91 -8.28
CA GLU A 211 -11.01 -11.99 -9.34
C GLU A 211 -10.95 -13.39 -9.97
N ALA A 212 -10.25 -13.50 -11.12
CA ALA A 212 -10.00 -14.77 -11.79
C ALA A 212 -9.02 -15.67 -10.99
N ASP A 213 -8.77 -16.90 -11.45
CA ASP A 213 -7.85 -17.84 -10.76
C ASP A 213 -6.42 -17.28 -10.65
N ALA A 214 -5.97 -16.54 -11.66
CA ALA A 214 -4.73 -15.78 -11.61
C ALA A 214 -4.84 -14.52 -12.49
N VAL A 215 -4.25 -13.41 -12.03
CA VAL A 215 -4.23 -12.12 -12.76
C VAL A 215 -2.89 -11.40 -12.59
N ILE A 216 -2.47 -10.66 -13.61
CA ILE A 216 -1.29 -9.79 -13.55
C ILE A 216 -1.71 -8.34 -13.34
N ASN A 217 -1.31 -7.76 -12.22
CA ASN A 217 -1.46 -6.34 -11.91
C ASN A 217 -0.09 -5.66 -11.99
N VAL A 218 -0.04 -4.44 -12.52
CA VAL A 218 1.23 -3.69 -12.66
C VAL A 218 1.10 -2.35 -11.97
N GLY A 219 2.08 -2.02 -11.13
CA GLY A 219 2.21 -0.68 -10.54
C GLY A 219 3.34 0.06 -11.22
N VAL A 220 3.08 1.28 -11.69
CA VAL A 220 4.09 2.19 -12.23
C VAL A 220 4.46 3.26 -11.21
N SER A 221 5.71 3.69 -11.20
CA SER A 221 6.15 4.89 -10.49
C SER A 221 6.54 5.97 -11.48
N GLY A 222 6.54 7.21 -11.02
CA GLY A 222 6.99 8.36 -11.80
C GLY A 222 6.98 9.72 -11.09
N PRO A 223 7.14 9.85 -9.75
CA PRO A 223 7.30 11.17 -9.14
C PRO A 223 8.41 12.01 -9.79
N GLY A 224 9.58 11.43 -10.06
CA GLY A 224 10.70 12.14 -10.72
C GLY A 224 10.34 12.70 -12.11
N VAL A 225 9.59 11.94 -12.91
CA VAL A 225 9.08 12.36 -14.23
C VAL A 225 8.13 13.55 -14.11
N VAL A 226 7.20 13.49 -13.14
CA VAL A 226 6.25 14.59 -12.91
C VAL A 226 6.98 15.83 -12.41
N LYS A 227 7.89 15.69 -11.45
CA LYS A 227 8.71 16.80 -10.93
C LYS A 227 9.46 17.50 -12.06
N THR A 228 10.21 16.75 -12.88
CA THR A 228 11.01 17.28 -13.99
C THR A 228 10.13 17.99 -15.03
N ALA A 229 8.92 17.49 -15.27
CA ALA A 229 7.96 18.17 -16.15
C ALA A 229 7.48 19.51 -15.55
N LEU A 230 7.28 19.58 -14.23
CA LEU A 230 6.84 20.80 -13.55
C LEU A 230 7.91 21.89 -13.47
N GLU A 231 9.20 21.52 -13.38
CA GLU A 231 10.32 22.47 -13.39
C GLU A 231 10.32 23.37 -14.65
N LYS A 232 9.80 22.85 -15.77
CA LYS A 232 9.71 23.54 -17.07
C LYS A 232 8.55 24.54 -17.15
N VAL A 233 7.63 24.53 -16.20
CA VAL A 233 6.42 25.37 -16.17
C VAL A 233 6.27 26.16 -14.85
N ARG A 234 7.38 26.42 -14.16
CA ARG A 234 7.39 27.23 -12.93
C ARG A 234 6.82 28.63 -13.19
N GLY A 235 5.87 29.05 -12.36
CA GLY A 235 5.21 30.36 -12.45
C GLY A 235 4.09 30.46 -13.49
N GLU A 236 3.84 29.39 -14.26
CA GLU A 236 2.73 29.32 -15.20
C GLU A 236 1.37 29.18 -14.47
N SER A 237 0.27 29.29 -15.24
CA SER A 237 -1.09 29.16 -14.70
C SER A 237 -1.41 27.73 -14.25
N PHE A 238 -2.42 27.59 -13.38
CA PHE A 238 -2.95 26.27 -13.00
C PHE A 238 -3.42 25.43 -14.18
N GLU A 239 -3.88 26.05 -15.26
CA GLU A 239 -4.28 25.35 -16.48
C GLU A 239 -3.08 24.62 -17.10
N VAL A 240 -1.96 25.34 -17.28
CA VAL A 240 -0.72 24.77 -17.82
C VAL A 240 -0.16 23.71 -16.87
N LEU A 241 -0.17 23.96 -15.57
CA LEU A 241 0.29 23.03 -14.54
C LEU A 241 -0.51 21.72 -14.58
N CYS A 242 -1.84 21.80 -14.59
CA CYS A 242 -2.73 20.64 -14.61
C CYS A 242 -2.58 19.83 -15.89
N GLU A 243 -2.54 20.49 -17.05
CA GLU A 243 -2.33 19.83 -18.34
C GLU A 243 -0.98 19.12 -18.41
N THR A 244 0.07 19.71 -17.81
CA THR A 244 1.40 19.11 -17.75
C THR A 244 1.38 17.82 -16.94
N ILE A 245 0.85 17.84 -15.71
CA ILE A 245 0.72 16.64 -14.86
C ILE A 245 -0.08 15.55 -15.58
N LYS A 246 -1.22 15.92 -16.16
CA LYS A 246 -2.12 14.97 -16.86
C LYS A 246 -1.42 14.30 -18.05
N LYS A 247 -0.71 15.07 -18.88
CA LYS A 247 0.04 14.53 -20.04
C LYS A 247 1.19 13.63 -19.59
N THR A 248 1.90 14.00 -18.53
CA THR A 248 2.98 13.18 -17.98
C THR A 248 2.44 11.86 -17.42
N ALA A 249 1.38 11.91 -16.60
CA ALA A 249 0.73 10.72 -16.07
C ALA A 249 0.22 9.77 -17.17
N PHE A 250 -0.35 10.32 -18.26
CA PHE A 250 -0.72 9.52 -19.43
C PHE A 250 0.48 8.72 -19.99
N LYS A 251 1.64 9.37 -20.18
CA LYS A 251 2.84 8.71 -20.73
C LYS A 251 3.36 7.61 -19.80
N VAL A 252 3.50 7.90 -18.51
CA VAL A 252 3.90 6.92 -17.48
C VAL A 252 2.98 5.70 -17.51
N THR A 253 1.67 5.92 -17.62
CA THR A 253 0.68 4.84 -17.68
C THR A 253 0.85 3.96 -18.91
N ARG A 254 1.15 4.53 -20.07
CA ARG A 254 1.35 3.78 -21.32
C ARG A 254 2.52 2.81 -21.22
N VAL A 255 3.57 3.18 -20.50
CA VAL A 255 4.71 2.30 -20.21
C VAL A 255 4.28 1.13 -19.32
N GLY A 256 3.52 1.40 -18.25
CA GLY A 256 2.92 0.35 -17.42
C GLY A 256 2.05 -0.62 -18.19
N GLN A 257 1.25 -0.10 -19.13
CA GLN A 257 0.39 -0.93 -19.97
C GLN A 257 1.18 -1.84 -20.91
N LEU A 258 2.28 -1.34 -21.48
CA LEU A 258 3.17 -2.15 -22.31
C LEU A 258 3.73 -3.34 -21.51
N VAL A 259 4.27 -3.07 -20.32
CA VAL A 259 4.83 -4.11 -19.44
C VAL A 259 3.76 -5.11 -19.01
N ALA A 260 2.57 -4.64 -18.67
CA ALA A 260 1.46 -5.50 -18.28
C ALA A 260 1.02 -6.45 -19.41
N GLN A 261 0.91 -5.95 -20.64
CA GLN A 261 0.54 -6.76 -21.81
C GLN A 261 1.60 -7.81 -22.13
N GLU A 262 2.88 -7.45 -22.06
CA GLU A 262 3.97 -8.40 -22.32
C GLU A 262 4.10 -9.46 -21.23
N ALA A 263 3.95 -9.08 -19.95
CA ALA A 263 3.92 -10.02 -18.84
C ALA A 263 2.74 -10.99 -18.97
N SER A 264 1.54 -10.48 -19.25
CA SER A 264 0.34 -11.28 -19.46
C SER A 264 0.51 -12.28 -20.61
N LYS A 265 1.05 -11.83 -21.75
CA LYS A 265 1.29 -12.68 -22.93
C LYS A 265 2.34 -13.76 -22.67
N LYS A 266 3.46 -13.43 -22.03
CA LYS A 266 4.56 -14.37 -21.77
C LYS A 266 4.20 -15.41 -20.72
N LEU A 267 3.44 -15.03 -19.68
CA LEU A 267 2.98 -15.94 -18.62
C LEU A 267 1.73 -16.72 -18.99
N GLY A 268 0.96 -16.26 -20.00
CA GLY A 268 -0.34 -16.83 -20.33
C GLY A 268 -1.41 -16.55 -19.27
N ILE A 269 -1.22 -15.51 -18.45
CA ILE A 269 -2.11 -15.11 -17.35
C ILE A 269 -2.80 -13.80 -17.73
N PRO A 270 -4.12 -13.65 -17.56
CA PRO A 270 -4.83 -12.43 -17.90
C PRO A 270 -4.26 -11.19 -17.20
N PHE A 271 -4.26 -10.07 -17.92
CA PHE A 271 -4.00 -8.75 -17.35
C PHE A 271 -5.22 -8.30 -16.52
N GLY A 272 -4.98 -7.86 -15.29
CA GLY A 272 -5.95 -7.23 -14.41
C GLY A 272 -5.90 -5.71 -14.58
N ILE A 273 -5.24 -5.02 -13.64
CA ILE A 273 -5.20 -3.56 -13.60
C ILE A 273 -3.80 -2.96 -13.66
N ILE A 274 -3.77 -1.67 -14.02
CA ILE A 274 -2.60 -0.80 -13.80
C ILE A 274 -2.91 0.14 -12.63
N ASP A 275 -2.02 0.13 -11.65
CA ASP A 275 -2.01 1.07 -10.54
C ASP A 275 -1.09 2.27 -10.89
N LEU A 276 -1.70 3.45 -10.90
CA LEU A 276 -1.10 4.72 -11.36
C LEU A 276 -0.36 5.49 -10.28
N SER A 277 -0.03 4.82 -9.19
CA SER A 277 0.35 5.53 -7.99
C SER A 277 1.70 6.22 -8.09
N LEU A 278 1.74 7.54 -7.85
CA LEU A 278 3.00 8.27 -7.66
C LEU A 278 3.56 7.84 -6.30
N ALA A 279 4.41 6.83 -6.34
CA ALA A 279 4.93 6.16 -5.16
C ALA A 279 6.43 6.49 -5.04
N PRO A 280 6.83 7.37 -4.12
CA PRO A 280 8.20 7.84 -4.00
C PRO A 280 9.15 6.74 -3.51
N THR A 281 10.44 6.99 -3.67
CA THR A 281 11.52 6.17 -3.10
C THR A 281 12.48 7.05 -2.30
N PRO A 282 13.34 6.46 -1.45
CA PRO A 282 14.36 7.23 -0.74
C PRO A 282 15.40 7.89 -1.66
N ALA A 283 15.34 7.65 -2.99
CA ALA A 283 16.25 8.24 -3.95
C ALA A 283 16.00 9.74 -4.14
N ILE A 284 17.08 10.51 -4.24
CA ILE A 284 17.01 11.95 -4.46
C ILE A 284 16.31 12.23 -5.80
N GLY A 285 15.31 13.11 -5.76
CA GLY A 285 14.55 13.53 -6.95
C GLY A 285 13.32 12.68 -7.25
N ASP A 286 13.07 11.60 -6.49
CA ASP A 286 11.88 10.76 -6.61
C ASP A 286 10.94 10.94 -5.41
N SER A 287 10.37 12.15 -5.31
CA SER A 287 9.60 12.61 -4.14
C SER A 287 8.28 13.26 -4.55
N VAL A 288 7.20 12.89 -3.86
CA VAL A 288 5.89 13.56 -4.00
C VAL A 288 5.91 14.90 -3.28
N ALA A 289 6.61 15.00 -2.15
CA ALA A 289 6.80 16.29 -1.47
C ALA A 289 7.49 17.32 -2.37
N ASP A 290 8.52 16.91 -3.13
CA ASP A 290 9.18 17.79 -4.09
C ASP A 290 8.21 18.27 -5.19
N ILE A 291 7.32 17.41 -5.71
CA ILE A 291 6.28 17.82 -6.68
C ILE A 291 5.38 18.90 -6.08
N LEU A 292 5.01 18.75 -4.80
CA LEU A 292 4.18 19.75 -4.11
C LEU A 292 4.94 21.08 -3.96
N CYS A 293 6.25 21.04 -3.72
CA CYS A 293 7.09 22.23 -3.73
C CYS A 293 7.20 22.86 -5.13
N GLU A 294 7.34 22.06 -6.19
CA GLU A 294 7.34 22.53 -7.58
C GLU A 294 5.99 23.17 -8.00
N CYS A 295 4.89 22.78 -7.35
CA CYS A 295 3.60 23.48 -7.51
C CYS A 295 3.59 24.91 -6.91
N GLY A 296 4.65 25.31 -6.21
CA GLY A 296 4.82 26.64 -5.62
C GLY A 296 4.73 26.69 -4.09
N LEU A 297 4.85 25.56 -3.40
CA LEU A 297 4.90 25.51 -1.94
C LEU A 297 6.37 25.54 -1.45
N GLU A 298 6.60 26.15 -0.29
CA GLU A 298 7.94 26.14 0.31
C GLU A 298 8.31 24.77 0.91
N TYR A 299 7.34 24.14 1.58
CA TYR A 299 7.42 22.78 2.09
C TYR A 299 6.10 22.05 1.87
N ALA A 300 6.17 20.74 1.64
CA ALA A 300 5.03 19.88 1.88
C ALA A 300 4.56 20.08 3.34
N GLY A 301 3.28 20.35 3.54
CA GLY A 301 2.70 20.68 4.86
C GLY A 301 2.29 22.16 5.02
N ALA A 302 2.86 23.07 4.21
CA ALA A 302 2.46 24.47 4.18
C ALA A 302 0.96 24.67 3.84
N PRO A 303 0.34 25.82 4.20
CA PRO A 303 -1.00 26.17 3.74
C PRO A 303 -1.10 26.06 2.21
N GLY A 304 -2.11 25.34 1.72
CA GLY A 304 -2.26 25.00 0.29
C GLY A 304 -1.82 23.58 -0.08
N THR A 305 -1.01 22.89 0.74
CA THR A 305 -0.55 21.50 0.49
C THR A 305 -1.69 20.54 0.16
N THR A 306 -2.78 20.57 0.94
CA THR A 306 -3.93 19.68 0.71
C THR A 306 -4.60 19.98 -0.64
N ALA A 307 -4.68 21.25 -1.04
CA ALA A 307 -5.24 21.63 -2.35
C ALA A 307 -4.33 21.20 -3.51
N ALA A 308 -3.01 21.41 -3.37
CA ALA A 308 -2.02 20.97 -4.35
C ALA A 308 -2.03 19.44 -4.52
N LEU A 309 -2.11 18.69 -3.40
CA LEU A 309 -2.19 17.23 -3.44
C LEU A 309 -3.49 16.74 -4.07
N ALA A 310 -4.62 17.39 -3.77
CA ALA A 310 -5.91 17.06 -4.40
C ALA A 310 -5.86 17.26 -5.91
N MET A 311 -5.30 18.38 -6.37
CA MET A 311 -5.09 18.68 -7.79
C MET A 311 -4.16 17.64 -8.43
N LEU A 312 -3.00 17.36 -7.81
CA LEU A 312 -2.05 16.36 -8.31
C LEU A 312 -2.73 14.99 -8.50
N ASN A 313 -3.44 14.52 -7.47
CA ASN A 313 -4.13 13.23 -7.50
C ASN A 313 -5.20 13.16 -8.59
N ASP A 314 -5.99 14.22 -8.75
CA ASP A 314 -7.03 14.33 -9.78
C ASP A 314 -6.42 14.32 -11.20
N GLN A 315 -5.34 15.06 -11.44
CA GLN A 315 -4.69 15.11 -12.75
C GLN A 315 -3.98 13.80 -13.10
N VAL A 316 -3.36 13.12 -12.13
CA VAL A 316 -2.76 11.79 -12.32
C VAL A 316 -3.84 10.78 -12.72
N LYS A 317 -4.97 10.75 -12.01
CA LYS A 317 -6.10 9.88 -12.34
C LYS A 317 -6.65 10.15 -13.73
N LYS A 318 -6.85 11.43 -14.10
CA LYS A 318 -7.30 11.83 -15.44
C LYS A 318 -6.33 11.40 -16.53
N GLY A 319 -5.02 11.54 -16.30
CA GLY A 319 -3.98 11.12 -17.23
C GLY A 319 -3.99 9.61 -17.46
N GLY A 320 -4.04 8.82 -16.39
CA GLY A 320 -3.98 7.36 -16.54
C GLY A 320 -5.27 6.71 -17.05
N VAL A 321 -6.45 7.23 -16.71
CA VAL A 321 -7.72 6.77 -17.32
C VAL A 321 -7.77 7.04 -18.82
N MET A 322 -7.06 8.06 -19.31
CA MET A 322 -6.92 8.30 -20.75
C MET A 322 -6.01 7.27 -21.43
N ALA A 323 -5.05 6.68 -20.70
CA ALA A 323 -4.08 5.75 -21.24
C ALA A 323 -4.51 4.27 -21.20
N SER A 324 -5.24 3.85 -20.17
CA SER A 324 -5.65 2.45 -19.96
C SER A 324 -7.13 2.33 -19.68
N SER A 325 -7.75 1.26 -20.22
CA SER A 325 -9.15 0.91 -19.95
C SER A 325 -9.35 0.20 -18.61
N TYR A 326 -8.28 -0.28 -17.98
CA TYR A 326 -8.31 -1.05 -16.73
C TYR A 326 -7.34 -0.42 -15.72
N VAL A 327 -7.73 0.74 -15.21
CA VAL A 327 -7.07 1.43 -14.10
C VAL A 327 -7.75 0.99 -12.80
N GLY A 328 -6.96 0.55 -11.82
CA GLY A 328 -7.48 -0.03 -10.58
C GLY A 328 -6.50 0.12 -9.41
N GLY A 329 -6.63 -0.73 -8.40
CA GLY A 329 -5.83 -0.64 -7.18
C GLY A 329 -6.07 0.67 -6.42
N LEU A 330 -5.02 1.24 -5.84
CA LEU A 330 -5.13 2.51 -5.11
C LEU A 330 -5.13 3.72 -6.07
N SER A 331 -4.27 3.72 -7.09
CA SER A 331 -4.15 4.77 -8.12
C SER A 331 -4.21 6.20 -7.57
N GLY A 332 -3.06 6.76 -7.21
CA GLY A 332 -2.95 8.18 -6.86
C GLY A 332 -1.63 8.58 -6.20
N ALA A 333 -1.55 9.79 -5.67
CA ALA A 333 -0.35 10.24 -4.95
C ALA A 333 -0.25 9.54 -3.58
N PHE A 334 0.92 8.95 -3.31
CA PHE A 334 1.24 8.30 -2.04
C PHE A 334 2.08 9.26 -1.20
N ILE A 335 1.86 9.26 0.11
CA ILE A 335 2.57 10.14 1.05
C ILE A 335 3.24 9.36 2.19
N PRO A 336 3.99 8.27 1.91
CA PRO A 336 4.68 7.50 2.93
C PRO A 336 5.80 8.34 3.53
N VAL A 337 5.76 8.59 4.84
CA VAL A 337 6.78 9.47 5.47
C VAL A 337 8.16 8.84 5.39
N SER A 338 8.30 7.54 5.63
CA SER A 338 9.64 6.92 5.66
C SER A 338 10.30 6.70 4.30
N GLU A 339 9.51 6.69 3.22
CA GLU A 339 9.98 6.37 1.86
C GLU A 339 10.22 7.63 1.02
N ASP A 340 9.68 8.79 1.41
CA ASP A 340 9.81 10.05 0.68
C ASP A 340 10.74 11.03 1.41
N GLN A 341 11.95 11.24 0.87
CA GLN A 341 12.93 12.13 1.49
C GLN A 341 12.41 13.56 1.70
N GLY A 342 11.58 14.07 0.78
CA GLY A 342 10.98 15.39 0.93
C GLY A 342 9.93 15.44 2.05
N MET A 343 9.19 14.35 2.27
CA MET A 343 8.29 14.23 3.43
C MET A 343 9.07 14.16 4.74
N ILE A 344 10.15 13.37 4.79
CA ILE A 344 11.04 13.31 5.97
C ILE A 344 11.55 14.70 6.32
N ASN A 345 12.10 15.42 5.34
CA ASN A 345 12.63 16.77 5.53
C ASN A 345 11.54 17.72 6.04
N ALA A 346 10.31 17.60 5.53
CA ALA A 346 9.20 18.43 5.94
C ALA A 346 8.70 18.10 7.36
N VAL A 347 8.75 16.84 7.79
CA VAL A 347 8.49 16.45 9.18
C VAL A 347 9.59 16.98 10.11
N GLU A 348 10.87 16.83 9.74
CA GLU A 348 12.00 17.35 10.53
C GLU A 348 11.97 18.88 10.65
N ALA A 349 11.50 19.57 9.60
CA ALA A 349 11.28 21.01 9.60
C ALA A 349 10.00 21.43 10.37
N ASN A 350 9.23 20.49 10.93
CA ASN A 350 7.92 20.70 11.55
C ASN A 350 6.88 21.36 10.62
N ALA A 351 7.04 21.24 9.30
CA ALA A 351 6.05 21.68 8.33
C ALA A 351 4.88 20.68 8.22
N ILE A 352 5.14 19.40 8.49
CA ILE A 352 4.13 18.33 8.52
C ILE A 352 3.92 17.85 9.95
N THR A 353 2.70 18.02 10.46
CA THR A 353 2.22 17.33 11.67
C THR A 353 1.40 16.09 11.30
N LEU A 354 1.13 15.23 12.29
CA LEU A 354 0.30 14.04 12.09
C LEU A 354 -1.13 14.40 11.63
N GLU A 355 -1.72 15.45 12.19
CA GLU A 355 -3.04 15.96 11.81
C GLU A 355 -3.01 16.59 10.42
N LYS A 356 -1.86 17.14 9.99
CA LYS A 356 -1.70 17.61 8.61
C LYS A 356 -1.67 16.45 7.62
N LEU A 357 -1.00 15.34 7.97
CA LEU A 357 -1.04 14.11 7.18
C LEU A 357 -2.46 13.57 7.10
N GLU A 358 -3.16 13.47 8.24
CA GLU A 358 -4.59 13.12 8.31
C GLU A 358 -5.45 14.01 7.39
N ALA A 359 -5.25 15.34 7.42
CA ALA A 359 -5.96 16.24 6.51
C ALA A 359 -5.60 16.00 5.02
N MET A 360 -4.35 15.61 4.73
CA MET A 360 -3.92 15.21 3.39
C MET A 360 -4.52 13.85 2.99
N THR A 361 -4.81 12.96 3.94
CA THR A 361 -5.47 11.68 3.65
C THR A 361 -6.88 11.86 3.12
N CYS A 362 -7.57 12.97 3.41
CA CYS A 362 -8.86 13.29 2.77
C CYS A 362 -8.80 13.29 1.22
N VAL A 363 -7.65 13.58 0.63
CA VAL A 363 -7.49 13.82 -0.82
C VAL A 363 -6.42 12.95 -1.49
N CYS A 364 -5.60 12.24 -0.73
CA CYS A 364 -4.60 11.29 -1.25
C CYS A 364 -5.22 9.91 -1.56
N SER A 365 -4.43 8.92 -1.97
CA SER A 365 -4.93 7.56 -2.20
C SER A 365 -4.76 6.59 -1.02
N VAL A 366 -3.60 6.55 -0.36
CA VAL A 366 -3.28 5.53 0.65
C VAL A 366 -3.87 5.85 2.02
N GLY A 367 -3.45 6.94 2.66
CA GLY A 367 -3.76 7.23 4.05
C GLY A 367 -2.50 7.53 4.87
N LEU A 368 -2.52 7.23 6.17
CA LEU A 368 -1.37 7.33 7.07
C LEU A 368 -0.43 6.14 6.83
N ASP A 369 0.55 6.30 5.95
CA ASP A 369 1.46 5.22 5.56
C ASP A 369 2.89 5.44 6.08
N MET A 370 3.51 4.35 6.55
CA MET A 370 4.87 4.32 7.10
C MET A 370 5.15 5.45 8.13
N ILE A 371 4.25 5.61 9.12
CA ILE A 371 4.35 6.65 10.14
C ILE A 371 4.96 6.09 11.43
N ALA A 372 6.11 6.61 11.83
CA ALA A 372 6.71 6.30 13.12
C ALA A 372 6.10 7.14 14.24
N ILE A 373 5.61 6.48 15.29
CA ILE A 373 5.01 7.10 16.49
C ILE A 373 5.78 6.69 17.75
N PRO A 374 5.66 7.42 18.88
CA PRO A 374 6.42 7.12 20.09
C PRO A 374 6.15 5.72 20.59
N GLY A 375 7.19 5.02 21.04
CA GLY A 375 7.09 3.62 21.50
C GLY A 375 6.21 3.41 22.72
N ASP A 376 5.93 4.45 23.50
CA ASP A 376 5.03 4.44 24.65
C ASP A 376 3.58 4.76 24.29
N THR A 377 3.27 4.90 22.99
CA THR A 377 1.89 5.12 22.52
C THR A 377 1.01 3.92 22.86
N LYS A 378 -0.04 4.17 23.65
CA LYS A 378 -0.97 3.13 24.10
C LYS A 378 -1.74 2.53 22.93
N ALA A 379 -2.04 1.23 23.01
CA ALA A 379 -2.90 0.54 22.04
C ALA A 379 -4.23 1.26 21.78
N THR A 380 -4.84 1.86 22.81
CA THR A 380 -6.07 2.67 22.65
C THR A 380 -5.87 3.89 21.77
N THR A 381 -4.72 4.55 21.86
CA THR A 381 -4.39 5.73 21.03
C THR A 381 -4.14 5.30 19.59
N ILE A 382 -3.43 4.19 19.37
CA ILE A 382 -3.24 3.57 18.05
C ILE A 382 -4.61 3.24 17.43
N SER A 383 -5.51 2.62 18.19
CA SER A 383 -6.89 2.36 17.75
C SER A 383 -7.67 3.64 17.44
N GLY A 384 -7.45 4.73 18.19
CA GLY A 384 -8.01 6.05 17.91
C GLY A 384 -7.59 6.57 16.54
N MET A 385 -6.28 6.61 16.29
CA MET A 385 -5.73 7.04 15.00
C MET A 385 -6.25 6.20 13.83
N ILE A 386 -6.36 4.88 14.01
CA ILE A 386 -6.98 4.00 13.03
C ILE A 386 -8.44 4.37 12.81
N ALA A 387 -9.22 4.57 13.88
CA ALA A 387 -10.64 4.91 13.78
C ALA A 387 -10.86 6.21 12.99
N ASP A 388 -10.04 7.23 13.22
CA ASP A 388 -10.10 8.51 12.52
C ASP A 388 -9.82 8.33 11.02
N GLU A 389 -8.75 7.61 10.66
CA GLU A 389 -8.42 7.31 9.27
C GLU A 389 -9.51 6.46 8.59
N MET A 390 -10.05 5.45 9.29
CA MET A 390 -11.16 4.65 8.78
C MET A 390 -12.41 5.49 8.53
N ALA A 391 -12.67 6.50 9.37
CA ALA A 391 -13.80 7.42 9.22
C ALA A 391 -13.63 8.32 7.99
N LEU A 392 -12.43 8.83 7.75
CA LEU A 392 -12.12 9.58 6.52
C LEU A 392 -12.40 8.74 5.27
N GLY A 393 -11.97 7.48 5.26
CA GLY A 393 -12.26 6.56 4.15
C GLY A 393 -13.74 6.25 3.97
N MET A 394 -14.40 5.93 5.08
CA MET A 394 -15.81 5.55 5.11
C MET A 394 -16.72 6.69 4.62
N VAL A 395 -16.49 7.92 5.09
CA VAL A 395 -17.34 9.07 4.76
C VAL A 395 -17.10 9.54 3.32
N ASN A 396 -15.84 9.56 2.88
CA ASN A 396 -15.47 10.09 1.56
C ASN A 396 -15.51 9.04 0.44
N GLN A 397 -16.01 7.83 0.72
CA GLN A 397 -16.11 6.73 -0.25
C GLN A 397 -14.77 6.38 -0.92
N LYS A 398 -13.69 6.41 -0.15
CA LYS A 398 -12.35 6.17 -0.65
C LYS A 398 -11.64 5.10 0.15
N THR A 399 -10.63 4.48 -0.46
CA THR A 399 -9.71 3.63 0.27
C THR A 399 -8.84 4.48 1.17
N THR A 400 -8.70 4.08 2.43
CA THR A 400 -7.75 4.67 3.38
C THR A 400 -7.06 3.55 4.13
N ALA A 401 -5.85 3.83 4.58
CA ALA A 401 -4.95 2.87 5.17
C ALA A 401 -4.22 3.52 6.34
N ALA A 402 -3.96 2.73 7.38
CA ALA A 402 -3.05 3.12 8.45
C ALA A 402 -1.95 2.06 8.60
N ARG A 403 -0.70 2.49 8.43
CA ARG A 403 0.51 1.74 8.72
C ARG A 403 1.32 2.56 9.73
N LEU A 404 1.10 2.21 10.99
CA LEU A 404 1.68 2.89 12.15
C LEU A 404 2.79 2.02 12.73
N ILE A 405 3.90 2.66 13.10
CA ILE A 405 5.09 1.99 13.61
C ILE A 405 5.39 2.57 14.99
N PRO A 406 4.86 1.97 16.08
CA PRO A 406 5.27 2.33 17.43
C PRO A 406 6.75 2.00 17.62
N ALA A 407 7.60 3.00 17.72
CA ALA A 407 9.05 2.82 17.82
C ALA A 407 9.44 2.47 19.26
N ILE A 408 9.33 1.19 19.64
CA ILE A 408 9.54 0.73 21.03
C ILE A 408 10.92 1.15 21.55
N GLY A 409 10.93 1.85 22.69
CA GLY A 409 12.17 2.39 23.30
C GLY A 409 12.65 3.72 22.73
N LYS A 410 11.94 4.28 21.73
CA LYS A 410 12.22 5.58 21.10
C LYS A 410 11.07 6.56 21.33
N GLY A 411 11.43 7.84 21.39
CA GLY A 411 10.51 8.96 21.60
C GLY A 411 10.55 10.00 20.47
N VAL A 412 9.80 11.07 20.64
CA VAL A 412 9.73 12.17 19.65
C VAL A 412 11.13 12.75 19.40
N GLY A 413 11.51 12.87 18.14
CA GLY A 413 12.83 13.35 17.71
C GLY A 413 13.87 12.26 17.47
N ASP A 414 13.64 11.03 17.94
CA ASP A 414 14.42 9.87 17.52
C ASP A 414 14.07 9.48 16.07
N LYS A 415 14.90 8.60 15.49
CA LYS A 415 14.67 8.03 14.15
C LYS A 415 14.63 6.51 14.21
N VAL A 416 13.81 5.90 13.37
CA VAL A 416 13.81 4.45 13.10
C VAL A 416 14.41 4.19 11.73
N GLU A 417 15.31 3.22 11.65
CA GLU A 417 15.97 2.84 10.40
C GLU A 417 15.47 1.48 9.92
N PHE A 418 14.95 1.46 8.69
CA PHE A 418 14.42 0.25 8.08
C PHE A 418 15.32 -0.28 6.95
N GLY A 419 16.08 0.63 6.34
CA GLY A 419 17.00 0.32 5.25
C GLY A 419 16.32 0.01 3.92
N GLY A 420 17.12 -0.07 2.86
CA GLY A 420 16.64 -0.41 1.52
C GLY A 420 15.52 0.52 1.02
N LEU A 421 14.43 -0.08 0.53
CA LEU A 421 13.28 0.64 -0.04
C LEU A 421 12.46 1.40 1.01
N PHE A 422 12.46 0.95 2.27
CA PHE A 422 11.61 1.49 3.32
C PHE A 422 12.21 2.70 4.04
N GLY A 423 13.47 3.05 3.74
CA GLY A 423 14.13 4.26 4.20
C GLY A 423 14.28 4.34 5.72
N TYR A 424 14.01 5.52 6.27
CA TYR A 424 14.03 5.81 7.69
C TYR A 424 12.88 6.77 8.03
N ALA A 425 12.38 6.76 9.26
CA ALA A 425 11.32 7.68 9.67
C ALA A 425 11.68 8.42 10.97
N PRO A 426 11.48 9.75 11.03
CA PRO A 426 11.49 10.48 12.28
C PRO A 426 10.25 10.11 13.11
N VAL A 427 10.43 9.92 14.42
CA VAL A 427 9.32 9.64 15.34
C VAL A 427 8.52 10.91 15.56
N MET A 428 7.26 10.89 15.10
CA MET A 428 6.36 12.04 15.13
C MET A 428 5.63 12.17 16.47
N PRO A 429 5.32 13.40 16.93
CA PRO A 429 4.49 13.58 18.12
C PRO A 429 3.06 13.08 17.90
N VAL A 430 2.51 12.43 18.93
CA VAL A 430 1.10 12.02 19.00
C VAL A 430 0.40 12.82 20.09
N ASN A 431 -0.86 13.19 19.86
CA ASN A 431 -1.66 13.93 20.82
C ASN A 431 -1.80 13.15 22.17
N PRO A 432 -1.46 13.75 23.32
CA PRO A 432 -1.43 13.04 24.60
C PRO A 432 -2.81 12.83 25.24
N TYR A 433 -3.87 13.49 24.74
CA TYR A 433 -5.21 13.35 25.30
C TYR A 433 -5.81 11.98 25.00
N SER A 434 -6.48 11.39 25.99
CA SER A 434 -6.95 10.01 25.90
C SER A 434 -8.25 9.88 25.10
N CYS A 435 -8.29 8.89 24.21
CA CYS A 435 -9.50 8.40 23.54
C CYS A 435 -9.99 7.04 24.07
N ALA A 436 -9.47 6.57 25.21
CA ALA A 436 -9.71 5.22 25.71
C ALA A 436 -11.21 4.90 25.90
N ASP A 437 -11.97 5.82 26.48
CA ASP A 437 -13.42 5.65 26.68
C ASP A 437 -14.17 5.52 25.36
N PHE A 438 -13.70 6.20 24.30
CA PHE A 438 -14.29 6.09 22.97
C PHE A 438 -14.05 4.71 22.36
N ILE A 439 -12.81 4.22 22.41
CA ILE A 439 -12.43 2.91 21.87
C ILE A 439 -13.07 1.76 22.65
N ASN A 440 -13.26 1.91 23.96
CA ASN A 440 -13.86 0.88 24.81
C ASN A 440 -15.38 0.74 24.67
N ARG A 441 -16.06 1.57 23.86
CA ARG A 441 -17.52 1.44 23.61
C ARG A 441 -17.92 0.15 22.89
N LYS A 442 -16.99 -0.49 22.17
CA LYS A 442 -17.21 -1.73 21.39
C LYS A 442 -18.26 -1.60 20.28
N GLY A 443 -18.42 -2.65 19.49
CA GLY A 443 -19.43 -2.74 18.44
C GLY A 443 -19.03 -2.06 17.15
N ARG A 444 -19.96 -1.33 16.52
CA ARG A 444 -19.82 -0.85 15.14
C ARG A 444 -20.39 0.55 14.97
N ILE A 445 -19.62 1.42 14.33
CA ILE A 445 -20.13 2.69 13.80
C ILE A 445 -20.92 2.36 12.52
N PRO A 446 -22.19 2.75 12.42
CA PRO A 446 -23.00 2.44 11.24
C PRO A 446 -22.52 3.20 10.00
N ALA A 447 -22.94 2.73 8.82
CA ALA A 447 -22.66 3.41 7.57
C ALA A 447 -23.26 4.83 7.56
N PRO A 448 -22.56 5.83 6.97
CA PRO A 448 -23.03 7.21 6.91
C PRO A 448 -24.24 7.35 5.97
N ILE A 449 -25.06 8.37 6.21
CA ILE A 449 -26.18 8.70 5.33
C ILE A 449 -25.65 9.47 4.10
N HIS A 450 -25.89 8.93 2.90
CA HIS A 450 -25.42 9.55 1.66
C HIS A 450 -26.40 10.56 1.05
N SER A 451 -27.65 10.61 1.51
CA SER A 451 -28.69 11.46 0.92
C SER A 451 -28.69 12.91 1.41
N PHE A 452 -28.12 13.19 2.59
CA PHE A 452 -28.02 14.54 3.15
C PHE A 452 -26.63 15.14 2.90
N LYS A 453 -26.29 15.37 1.62
CA LYS A 453 -25.08 16.13 1.25
C LYS A 453 -25.50 17.60 1.02
N ASN A 454 -25.01 18.52 1.84
CA ASN A 454 -25.22 19.97 1.70
C ASN A 454 -24.14 20.59 0.82
#